data_AF-A0A2S9YAB2-F1
#
_entry.id   AF-A0A2S9YAB2-F1
#
_cell.length_a   1.000
_cell.length_b   1.000
_cell.length_c   1.000
_cell.angle_alpha   90.00
_cell.angle_beta   90.00
_cell.angle_gamma   90.00
#
_symmetry.space_group_name_H-M   'P 1'
#
loop_
_entity.id
_entity.type
_entity.pdbx_description
1 polymer ?
#
loop_
_entity_poly.entity_id
_entity_poly.type
_entity_poly.pdbx_seq_one_letter_code
_entity_poly.pdbx_strand_id
1 'polypeptide(L)'
;MLRYHGVLAAHAKARPEVVPGPEPKRAEPTQIPLSLAGDPTALEGLAKQPSRHPWAWLLSRVFAVDIMTCPRCRGAMRLVKIANRPDDIARALADLGLGPRPPPWPRPAPAGQLELDFAA
;
A
#
# COMPACT_ATOMS: atom_id res chain seq x y z
N MET A 1 0.51 -7.83 -26.69
CA MET A 1 0.25 -8.67 -25.49
C MET A 1 0.12 -10.11 -25.95
N LEU A 2 1.02 -11.01 -25.52
CA LEU A 2 1.00 -12.41 -25.95
C LEU A 2 0.08 -13.21 -25.02
N ARG A 3 -0.89 -13.95 -25.57
CA ARG A 3 -1.78 -14.83 -24.80
C ARG A 3 -1.55 -16.26 -25.25
N TYR A 4 -1.15 -17.12 -24.32
CA TYR A 4 -0.98 -18.55 -24.56
C TYR A 4 -2.31 -19.26 -24.34
N HIS A 5 -2.65 -20.17 -25.25
CA HIS A 5 -3.86 -20.99 -25.22
C HIS A 5 -3.48 -22.48 -25.16
N GLY A 6 -4.44 -23.33 -24.79
CA GLY A 6 -4.23 -24.77 -24.71
C GLY A 6 -3.19 -25.16 -23.66
N VAL A 7 -2.33 -26.12 -23.99
CA VAL A 7 -1.37 -26.74 -23.05
C VAL A 7 -0.34 -25.75 -22.48
N LEU A 8 -0.06 -24.65 -23.19
CA LEU A 8 0.87 -23.60 -22.76
C LEU A 8 0.18 -22.49 -21.93
N ALA A 9 -1.15 -22.51 -21.78
CA ALA A 9 -1.86 -21.52 -20.96
C ALA A 9 -1.52 -21.69 -19.48
N ALA A 10 -1.37 -20.59 -18.74
CA ALA A 10 -0.89 -20.58 -17.35
C ALA A 10 -1.61 -21.56 -16.39
N HIS A 11 -2.90 -21.82 -16.64
CA HIS A 11 -3.77 -22.68 -15.83
C HIS A 11 -4.15 -24.01 -16.51
N ALA A 12 -3.45 -24.43 -17.57
CA ALA A 12 -3.74 -25.71 -18.22
C ALA A 12 -3.31 -26.90 -17.35
N LYS A 13 -4.15 -27.93 -17.25
CA LYS A 13 -3.90 -29.12 -16.42
C LYS A 13 -2.65 -29.90 -16.83
N ALA A 14 -2.35 -29.96 -18.14
CA ALA A 14 -1.19 -30.66 -18.69
C ALA A 14 0.08 -29.79 -18.74
N ARG A 15 0.02 -28.52 -18.29
CA ARG A 15 1.18 -27.62 -18.25
C ARG A 15 2.40 -28.14 -17.47
N PRO A 16 2.27 -28.80 -16.30
CA PRO A 16 3.46 -29.25 -15.54
C PRO A 16 4.25 -30.35 -16.24
N GLU A 17 3.66 -31.06 -17.20
CA GLU A 17 4.35 -32.10 -17.98
C GLU A 17 5.18 -31.50 -19.12
N VAL A 18 4.78 -30.33 -19.64
CA VAL A 18 5.39 -29.70 -20.82
C VAL A 18 6.37 -28.59 -20.47
N VAL A 19 6.13 -27.88 -19.36
CA VAL A 19 7.01 -26.79 -18.93
C VAL A 19 8.12 -27.39 -18.06
N PRO A 20 9.40 -27.29 -18.46
CA PRO A 20 10.51 -27.71 -17.61
C PRO A 20 10.41 -26.99 -16.27
N GLY A 21 10.26 -27.78 -15.19
CA GLY A 21 10.27 -27.26 -13.84
C GLY A 21 11.65 -26.69 -13.48
N PRO A 22 11.73 -25.80 -12.49
CA PRO A 22 13.02 -25.41 -11.94
C PRO A 22 13.73 -26.67 -11.44
N GLU A 23 14.99 -26.86 -11.86
CA GLU A 23 15.81 -27.97 -11.36
C GLU A 23 15.77 -27.97 -9.82
N PRO A 24 15.66 -29.14 -9.18
CA PRO A 24 15.73 -29.22 -7.74
C PRO A 24 17.09 -28.67 -7.31
N LYS A 25 17.07 -27.49 -6.70
CA LYS A 25 18.25 -26.85 -6.11
C LYS A 25 18.82 -27.87 -5.11
N ARG A 26 19.97 -28.46 -5.45
CA ARG A 26 20.74 -29.31 -4.55
C ARG A 26 20.90 -28.52 -3.25
N ALA A 27 20.50 -29.11 -2.13
CA ALA A 27 20.64 -28.49 -0.82
C ALA A 27 22.14 -28.24 -0.59
N GLU A 28 22.57 -27.01 -0.80
CA GLU A 28 23.85 -26.54 -0.29
C GLU A 28 23.75 -26.61 1.24
N PRO A 29 24.76 -27.19 1.92
CA PRO A 29 24.73 -27.31 3.37
C PRO A 29 24.61 -25.91 3.98
N THR A 30 23.60 -25.71 4.82
CA THR A 30 23.39 -24.49 5.61
C THR A 30 24.67 -24.19 6.39
N GLN A 31 25.44 -23.23 5.93
CA GLN A 31 26.58 -22.73 6.68
C GLN A 31 26.04 -21.99 7.90
N ILE A 32 26.33 -22.55 9.08
CA ILE A 32 26.06 -21.91 10.36
C ILE A 32 26.97 -20.69 10.45
N PRO A 33 26.45 -19.46 10.61
CA PRO A 33 27.29 -18.30 10.82
C PRO A 33 27.97 -18.44 12.19
N LEU A 34 29.30 -18.64 12.17
CA LEU A 34 30.14 -18.53 13.35
C LEU A 34 30.14 -17.07 13.81
N SER A 35 29.35 -16.78 14.84
CA SER A 35 29.28 -15.46 15.47
C SER A 35 30.57 -15.21 16.24
N LEU A 36 31.41 -14.31 15.73
CA LEU A 36 32.52 -13.73 16.48
C LEU A 36 32.11 -12.31 16.89
N ALA A 37 31.94 -12.13 18.20
CA ALA A 37 31.62 -10.89 18.92
C ALA A 37 30.14 -10.45 18.93
N GLY A 38 29.45 -10.86 20.00
CA GLY A 38 28.51 -10.07 20.82
C GLY A 38 27.39 -9.29 20.13
N ASP A 39 26.20 -9.87 20.07
CA ASP A 39 24.98 -9.30 20.68
C ASP A 39 23.82 -10.34 20.62
N PRO A 40 23.08 -10.57 21.73
CA PRO A 40 22.00 -11.55 21.77
C PRO A 40 20.70 -10.96 21.22
N THR A 41 20.59 -10.82 19.91
CA THR A 41 19.30 -10.46 19.26
C THR A 41 19.01 -11.24 17.99
N ALA A 42 19.65 -12.40 17.82
CA ALA A 42 19.41 -13.31 16.71
C ALA A 42 18.21 -14.27 16.93
N LEU A 43 17.40 -14.06 17.98
CA LEU A 43 16.27 -14.95 18.30
C LEU A 43 15.04 -14.22 18.84
N GLU A 44 14.69 -13.06 18.28
CA GLU A 44 13.37 -12.48 18.52
C GLU A 44 12.62 -12.33 17.19
N GLY A 45 11.71 -13.27 16.96
CA GLY A 45 10.64 -13.08 15.98
C GLY A 45 10.89 -13.67 14.60
N LEU A 46 11.04 -14.99 14.52
CA LEU A 46 10.45 -15.75 13.39
C LEU A 46 8.91 -15.71 13.47
N ALA A 47 8.33 -14.54 13.82
CA ALA A 47 6.91 -14.28 13.70
C ALA A 47 6.62 -14.43 12.22
N LYS A 48 5.77 -15.40 11.85
CA LYS A 48 5.25 -15.57 10.48
C LYS A 48 4.98 -14.18 9.94
N GLN A 49 5.84 -13.71 9.02
CA GLN A 49 5.59 -12.46 8.32
C GLN A 49 4.19 -12.62 7.74
N PRO A 50 3.22 -11.76 8.13
CA PRO A 50 1.89 -11.88 7.60
C PRO A 50 2.04 -11.80 6.08
N SER A 51 1.61 -12.86 5.38
CA SER A 51 1.74 -12.96 3.91
C SER A 51 1.07 -11.78 3.19
N ARG A 52 0.24 -11.02 3.92
CA ARG A 52 -0.45 -9.83 3.45
C ARG A 52 0.16 -8.59 4.08
N HIS A 53 0.59 -7.66 3.23
CA HIS A 53 0.94 -6.32 3.64
C HIS A 53 -0.28 -5.63 4.30
N PRO A 54 -0.09 -4.92 5.42
CA PRO A 54 -1.17 -4.15 6.02
C PRO A 54 -1.62 -3.06 5.04
N TRP A 55 -2.89 -2.64 5.08
CA TRP A 55 -3.37 -1.63 4.12
C TRP A 55 -2.49 -0.38 4.16
N ALA A 56 -2.05 0.04 5.35
CA ALA A 56 -1.35 1.31 5.53
C ALA A 56 -0.02 1.31 4.76
N TRP A 57 0.63 0.15 4.73
CA TRP A 57 1.81 -0.06 3.91
C TRP A 57 1.49 0.07 2.41
N LEU A 58 0.36 -0.47 1.95
CA LEU A 58 -0.05 -0.33 0.54
C LEU A 58 -0.29 1.14 0.17
N LEU A 59 -0.90 1.93 1.05
CA LEU A 59 -1.09 3.37 0.83
C LEU A 59 0.26 4.10 0.70
N SER A 60 1.22 3.79 1.58
CA SER A 60 2.56 4.37 1.47
C SER A 60 3.29 3.94 0.20
N ARG A 61 3.09 2.69 -0.23
CA ARG A 61 3.78 2.12 -1.39
C ARG A 61 3.24 2.66 -2.72
N VAL A 62 1.93 2.82 -2.84
CA VAL A 62 1.25 3.17 -4.09
C VAL A 62 1.02 4.67 -4.22
N PHE A 63 0.64 5.34 -3.12
CA PHE A 63 0.27 6.76 -3.13
C PHE A 63 1.29 7.66 -2.42
N ALA A 64 2.37 7.10 -1.87
CA ALA A 64 3.33 7.84 -1.03
C ALA A 64 2.66 8.54 0.18
N VAL A 65 1.53 8.01 0.67
CA VAL A 65 0.81 8.52 1.84
C VAL A 65 1.06 7.62 3.04
N ASP A 66 1.70 8.16 4.08
CA ASP A 66 1.88 7.49 5.37
C ASP A 66 0.88 8.04 6.41
N ILE A 67 -0.02 7.18 6.87
CA ILE A 67 -1.04 7.48 7.89
C ILE A 67 -0.64 6.97 9.28
N MET A 68 0.44 6.20 9.39
CA MET A 68 0.90 5.58 10.65
C MET A 68 2.01 6.39 11.31
N THR A 69 2.46 7.48 10.69
CA THR A 69 3.47 8.39 11.24
C THR A 69 2.90 9.78 11.39
N CYS A 70 3.07 10.39 12.56
CA CYS A 70 2.61 11.76 12.79
C CYS A 70 3.42 12.78 11.95
N PRO A 71 2.79 13.67 11.17
CA PRO A 71 3.51 14.65 10.37
C PRO A 71 4.24 15.72 11.20
N ARG A 72 3.83 15.93 12.47
CA ARG A 72 4.43 16.93 13.36
C ARG A 72 5.63 16.39 14.14
N CYS A 73 5.47 15.26 14.81
CA CYS A 73 6.49 14.71 15.71
C CYS A 73 7.18 13.43 15.20
N ARG A 74 6.75 12.89 14.05
CA ARG A 74 7.23 11.62 13.49
C ARG A 74 7.08 10.40 14.40
N GLY A 75 6.25 10.49 15.44
CA GLY A 75 5.91 9.37 16.29
C GLY A 75 5.01 8.36 15.58
N ALA A 76 5.08 7.11 16.01
CA ALA A 76 4.19 6.05 15.56
C ALA A 76 2.74 6.34 16.03
N MET A 77 1.80 6.24 15.10
CA MET A 77 0.37 6.40 15.35
C MET A 77 -0.32 5.04 15.32
N ARG A 78 -1.49 4.96 15.99
CA ARG A 78 -2.34 3.76 15.99
C ARG A 78 -3.71 4.13 15.42
N LEU A 79 -4.22 3.29 14.52
CA LEU A 79 -5.57 3.43 14.00
C LEU A 79 -6.59 3.11 15.10
N VAL A 80 -7.45 4.07 15.42
CA VAL A 80 -8.48 3.92 16.48
C VAL A 80 -9.83 3.54 15.90
N LYS A 81 -10.28 4.24 14.85
CA LYS A 81 -11.59 4.03 14.23
C LYS A 81 -11.54 4.38 12.74
N ILE A 82 -12.26 3.61 11.93
CA ILE A 82 -12.54 3.95 10.53
C ILE A 82 -14.01 4.36 10.47
N ALA A 83 -14.29 5.61 10.15
CA ALA A 83 -15.65 6.13 10.03
C ALA A 83 -16.06 6.18 8.56
N ASN A 84 -16.88 5.22 8.12
CA ASN A 84 -17.39 5.17 6.74
C ASN A 84 -18.82 5.69 6.61
N ARG A 85 -19.58 5.76 7.71
CA ARG A 85 -20.95 6.28 7.74
C ARG A 85 -20.99 7.77 8.07
N PRO A 86 -21.95 8.52 7.52
CA PRO A 86 -22.04 9.97 7.76
C PRO A 86 -22.16 10.31 9.25
N ASP A 87 -22.95 9.53 10.01
CA ASP A 87 -23.13 9.75 11.45
C ASP A 87 -21.85 9.50 12.25
N ASP A 88 -21.05 8.49 11.85
CA ASP A 88 -19.78 8.20 12.49
C ASP A 88 -18.74 9.30 12.23
N ILE A 89 -18.74 9.85 11.01
CA ILE A 89 -17.88 10.97 10.63
C ILE A 89 -18.29 12.22 11.43
N ALA A 90 -19.59 12.52 11.49
CA ALA A 90 -20.10 13.68 12.23
C ALA A 90 -19.75 13.60 13.73
N ARG A 91 -19.88 12.42 14.35
CA ARG A 91 -19.48 12.21 15.75
C ARG A 91 -17.98 12.40 15.95
N ALA A 92 -17.16 11.78 15.11
CA ALA A 92 -15.70 11.90 15.22
C ALA A 92 -15.21 13.34 15.03
N LEU A 93 -15.86 14.11 14.15
CA LEU A 93 -15.58 15.53 13.98
C LEU A 93 -16.04 16.37 15.17
N ALA A 94 -17.22 16.06 15.75
CA ALA A 94 -17.72 16.74 16.94
C ALA A 94 -16.80 16.54 18.15
N ASP A 95 -16.22 15.35 18.34
CA ASP A 95 -15.24 15.06 19.39
C ASP A 95 -13.98 15.93 19.27
N LEU A 96 -13.65 16.39 18.05
CA LEU A 96 -12.54 17.29 17.75
C LEU A 96 -12.95 18.78 17.74
N GLY A 97 -14.21 19.09 18.03
CA GLY A 97 -14.76 20.46 17.95
C GLY A 97 -14.93 20.98 16.52
N LEU A 98 -14.92 20.10 15.52
CA LEU A 98 -15.08 20.44 14.10
C LEU A 98 -16.54 20.25 13.67
N GLY A 99 -17.03 21.14 12.80
CA GLY A 99 -18.36 21.01 12.20
C GLY A 99 -18.42 19.84 11.21
N PRO A 100 -19.57 19.15 11.08
CA PRO A 100 -19.72 17.97 10.22
C PRO A 100 -19.75 18.31 8.72
N ARG A 101 -19.93 19.59 8.36
CA ARG A 101 -20.03 20.04 6.98
C ARG A 101 -18.69 20.59 6.52
N PRO A 102 -18.17 20.15 5.35
CA PRO A 102 -16.97 20.75 4.80
C PRO A 102 -17.19 22.24 4.53
N PRO A 103 -16.14 23.07 4.58
CA PRO A 103 -16.23 24.46 4.14
C PRO A 103 -16.75 24.51 2.70
N PRO A 104 -17.54 25.53 2.34
CA PRO A 104 -18.05 25.68 0.98
C PRO A 104 -16.87 25.73 0.00
N TRP A 105 -17.00 25.01 -1.12
CA TRP A 105 -15.97 25.00 -2.15
C TRP A 105 -15.82 26.43 -2.68
N PRO A 106 -14.59 26.95 -2.83
CA PRO A 106 -14.39 28.24 -3.45
C PRO A 106 -14.96 28.18 -4.87
N ARG A 107 -15.75 29.19 -5.25
CA ARG A 107 -16.24 29.30 -6.62
C ARG A 107 -15.02 29.44 -7.55
N PRO A 108 -14.89 28.64 -8.62
CA PRO A 108 -13.84 28.86 -9.60
C PRO A 108 -13.99 30.28 -10.16
N ALA A 109 -12.87 30.99 -10.32
CA ALA A 109 -12.88 32.29 -10.96
C ALA A 109 -13.46 32.13 -12.38
N PRO A 110 -14.36 33.02 -12.83
CA PRO A 110 -14.79 32.98 -14.23
C PRO A 110 -13.55 33.08 -15.12
N ALA A 111 -13.49 32.25 -16.16
CA ALA A 111 -12.48 32.41 -17.20
C ALA A 111 -12.65 33.81 -17.77
N GLY A 112 -11.61 34.64 -17.68
CA GLY A 112 -11.62 35.98 -18.27
C GLY A 112 -12.00 35.89 -19.75
N GLN A 113 -12.65 36.91 -20.27
CA GLN A 113 -12.97 36.99 -21.69
C GLN A 113 -11.66 37.01 -22.49
N LEU A 114 -11.50 36.04 -23.39
CA LEU A 114 -10.39 36.05 -24.35
C LEU A 114 -10.65 37.19 -25.33
N GLU A 115 -9.70 38.12 -25.46
CA GLU A 115 -9.75 39.10 -26.54
C GLU A 115 -9.57 38.35 -27.86
N LEU A 116 -10.56 38.46 -28.73
CA LEU A 116 -10.51 37.95 -30.10
C LEU A 116 -10.25 39.16 -30.99
N ASP A 117 -9.07 39.19 -31.60
CA ASP A 117 -8.74 40.18 -32.62
C ASP A 117 -9.55 39.91 -33.89
N PHE A 118 -10.74 40.50 -33.97
CA PHE A 118 -11.50 40.56 -35.21
C PHE A 118 -10.90 41.65 -36.09
N ALA A 119 -9.85 41.31 -36.84
CA ALA A 119 -9.32 42.18 -37.88
C ALA A 119 -10.39 42.39 -38.99
N ALA A 120 -10.65 43.65 -39.32
CA ALA A 120 -11.59 44.11 -40.33
C ALA A 120 -10.93 44.28 -41.71
#